data_AF-A0A1Q3YEU2-F1
#
_entry.id   AF-A0A1Q3YEU2-F1
#
_cell.length_a   1.000
_cell.length_b   1.000
_cell.length_c   1.000
_cell.angle_alpha   90.00
_cell.angle_beta   90.00
_cell.angle_gamma   90.00
#
_symmetry.space_group_name_H-M   'P 1'
#
loop_
_entity.id
_entity.type
_entity.pdbx_description
1 polymer ?
#
loop_
_entity_poly.entity_id
_entity_poly.type
_entity_poly.pdbx_seq_one_letter_code
_entity_poly.pdbx_strand_id
1 'polypeptide(L)'
;MPVQSTPAPNAQVQRMHAAIDKVVAVGPGFLRGDVDVQHMTDTMIGAVRDYAEQERTAGGDGLPHGVEAERLHEVLRELLGCGSGFQARRCDAACVARTITFMVDEFGAH
;
A
#
# COMPACT_ATOMS: atom_id res chain seq x y z
N MET A 1 -18.48 -31.31 -10.13
CA MET A 1 -17.69 -30.41 -9.26
C MET A 1 -17.58 -29.08 -9.96
N PRO A 2 -17.93 -27.97 -9.31
CA PRO A 2 -16.88 -27.14 -8.74
C PRO A 2 -17.25 -26.59 -7.35
N VAL A 3 -16.28 -26.66 -6.42
CA VAL A 3 -16.35 -25.92 -5.16
C VAL A 3 -15.90 -24.50 -5.50
N GLN A 4 -16.82 -23.54 -5.37
CA GLN A 4 -16.51 -22.13 -5.47
C GLN A 4 -15.71 -21.73 -4.23
N SER A 5 -14.42 -21.49 -4.39
CA SER A 5 -13.58 -20.93 -3.34
C SER A 5 -13.90 -19.44 -3.24
N THR A 6 -14.82 -19.07 -2.35
CA THR A 6 -14.93 -17.70 -1.86
C THR A 6 -13.53 -17.30 -1.35
N PRO A 7 -12.91 -16.21 -1.83
CA PRO A 7 -11.66 -15.77 -1.23
C PRO A 7 -12.00 -15.43 0.22
N ALA A 8 -11.44 -16.19 1.16
CA ALA A 8 -11.67 -15.95 2.58
C ALA A 8 -11.28 -14.50 2.88
N PRO A 9 -12.01 -13.76 3.73
CA PRO A 9 -11.68 -12.37 4.08
C PRO A 9 -10.21 -12.21 4.51
N ASN A 10 -9.63 -13.24 5.12
CA ASN A 10 -8.20 -13.31 5.47
C ASN A 10 -7.25 -13.16 4.26
N ALA A 11 -7.63 -13.65 3.08
CA ALA A 11 -6.78 -13.59 1.89
C ALA A 11 -6.70 -12.17 1.30
N GLN A 12 -7.78 -11.39 1.38
CA GLN A 12 -7.74 -9.98 0.97
C GLN A 12 -6.90 -9.16 1.94
N VAL A 13 -7.13 -9.31 3.24
CA VAL A 13 -6.33 -8.68 4.30
C VAL A 13 -4.84 -8.98 4.12
N GLN A 14 -4.47 -10.24 3.86
CA GLN A 14 -3.08 -10.61 3.59
C GLN A 14 -2.48 -9.90 2.38
N ARG A 15 -3.25 -9.75 1.29
CA ARG A 15 -2.77 -9.02 0.11
C ARG A 15 -2.63 -7.52 0.36
N MET A 16 -3.51 -6.93 1.17
CA MET A 16 -3.38 -5.53 1.59
C MET A 16 -2.13 -5.32 2.45
N HIS A 17 -1.88 -6.20 3.43
CA HIS A 17 -0.65 -6.17 4.21
C HIS A 17 0.59 -6.32 3.32
N ALA A 18 0.60 -7.27 2.39
CA ALA A 18 1.72 -7.45 1.48
C ALA A 18 2.01 -6.20 0.63
N ALA A 19 0.98 -5.43 0.25
CA ALA A 19 1.18 -4.15 -0.44
C ALA A 19 1.77 -3.08 0.48
N ILE A 20 1.33 -3.00 1.73
CA ILE A 20 1.89 -2.11 2.75
C ILE A 20 3.36 -2.47 3.04
N ASP A 21 3.66 -3.76 3.20
CA ASP A 21 5.00 -4.27 3.50
C ASP A 21 6.01 -3.88 2.41
N LYS A 22 5.61 -3.88 1.13
CA LYS A 22 6.47 -3.39 0.04
C LYS A 22 6.92 -1.94 0.25
N VAL A 23 6.01 -1.09 0.71
CA VAL A 23 6.31 0.33 0.98
C VAL A 23 7.19 0.46 2.23
N VAL A 24 6.83 -0.24 3.30
CA VAL A 24 7.55 -0.23 4.58
C VAL A 24 8.99 -0.74 4.42
N ALA A 25 9.22 -1.76 3.59
CA ALA A 25 10.54 -2.31 3.32
C ALA A 25 11.49 -1.28 2.68
N VAL A 26 10.96 -0.38 1.83
CA VAL A 26 11.74 0.68 1.18
C VAL A 26 11.90 1.91 2.09
N GLY A 27 10.95 2.12 3.00
CA GLY A 27 10.85 3.31 3.85
C GLY A 27 12.14 3.70 4.58
N PRO A 28 12.82 2.79 5.31
CA PRO A 28 14.08 3.10 5.99
C PRO A 28 15.21 3.57 5.08
N GLY A 29 15.25 3.11 3.81
CA GLY A 29 16.20 3.60 2.82
C GLY A 29 15.88 5.03 2.40
N PHE A 30 14.60 5.32 2.16
CA PHE A 30 14.13 6.66 1.82
C PHE A 30 14.39 7.66 2.96
N LEU A 31 14.08 7.30 4.21
CA LEU A 31 14.28 8.17 5.38
C LEU A 31 15.76 8.46 5.67
N ARG A 32 16.68 7.58 5.27
CA ARG A 32 18.13 7.80 5.37
C ARG A 32 18.72 8.56 4.18
N GLY A 33 17.93 8.76 3.11
CA GLY A 33 18.37 9.39 1.87
C GLY A 33 19.05 8.45 0.88
N ASP A 34 19.03 7.14 1.13
CA ASP A 34 19.58 6.11 0.23
C ASP A 34 18.66 5.87 -0.99
N VAL A 35 17.36 6.13 -0.83
CA VAL A 35 16.34 6.01 -1.87
C VAL A 35 15.78 7.40 -2.15
N ASP A 36 15.68 7.78 -3.42
CA ASP A 36 15.10 9.06 -3.79
C ASP A 36 13.56 9.05 -3.70
N VAL A 37 12.98 10.24 -3.61
CA VAL A 37 11.52 10.41 -3.48
C VAL A 37 10.74 9.87 -4.68
N GLN A 38 11.33 9.88 -5.87
CA GLN A 38 10.66 9.36 -7.07
C GLN A 38 10.49 7.84 -6.93
N HIS A 39 11.56 7.12 -6.61
CA HIS A 39 11.51 5.68 -6.34
C HIS A 39 10.52 5.31 -5.23
N MET A 40 10.51 6.09 -4.14
CA MET A 40 9.57 5.85 -3.03
C MET A 40 8.12 6.00 -3.49
N THR A 41 7.79 7.08 -4.23
CA THR A 41 6.42 7.33 -4.71
C THR A 41 5.97 6.33 -5.77
N ASP A 42 6.88 5.89 -6.64
CA ASP A 42 6.64 4.81 -7.59
C ASP A 42 6.33 3.49 -6.88
N THR A 43 7.03 3.20 -5.78
CA THR A 43 6.76 2.03 -4.94
C THR A 43 5.38 2.12 -4.28
N MET A 44 5.00 3.28 -3.73
CA MET A 44 3.67 3.49 -3.13
C MET A 44 2.54 3.24 -4.13
N ILE A 45 2.64 3.84 -5.33
CA ILE A 45 1.63 3.69 -6.38
C ILE A 45 1.63 2.25 -6.92
N GLY A 46 2.81 1.69 -7.18
CA GLY A 46 2.98 0.33 -7.68
C GLY A 46 2.36 -0.70 -6.75
N ALA A 47 2.64 -0.62 -5.45
CA ALA A 47 2.10 -1.55 -4.45
C ALA A 47 0.57 -1.55 -4.42
N VAL A 48 -0.07 -0.37 -4.49
CA VAL A 48 -1.53 -0.26 -4.49
C VAL A 48 -2.14 -0.79 -5.81
N ARG A 49 -1.49 -0.52 -6.95
CA ARG A 49 -1.92 -1.04 -8.26
C ARG A 49 -1.79 -2.56 -8.33
N ASP A 50 -0.69 -3.12 -7.83
CA ASP A 50 -0.46 -4.56 -7.75
C ASP A 50 -1.55 -5.23 -6.90
N TYR A 51 -1.90 -4.65 -5.74
CA TYR A 51 -3.02 -5.14 -4.93
C TYR A 51 -4.32 -5.16 -5.73
N ALA A 52 -4.68 -4.06 -6.40
CA ALA A 52 -5.91 -3.98 -7.18
C ALA A 52 -5.93 -4.96 -8.37
N GLU A 53 -4.76 -5.29 -8.94
CA GLU A 53 -4.64 -6.34 -9.95
C GLU A 53 -4.82 -7.74 -9.34
N GLN A 54 -4.19 -8.03 -8.21
CA GLN A 54 -4.34 -9.31 -7.52
C GLN A 54 -5.79 -9.58 -7.09
N GLU A 55 -6.51 -8.55 -6.59
CA GLU A 55 -7.93 -8.67 -6.26
C GLU A 55 -8.76 -9.03 -7.50
N ARG A 56 -8.53 -8.36 -8.63
CA ARG A 56 -9.23 -8.67 -9.88
C ARG A 56 -8.95 -10.09 -10.35
N THR A 57 -7.70 -10.56 -10.26
CA THR A 57 -7.35 -11.95 -10.58
C THR A 57 -8.02 -12.95 -9.64
N ALA A 58 -8.21 -12.58 -8.38
CA ALA A 58 -8.93 -13.39 -7.39
C ALA A 58 -10.47 -13.31 -7.52
N GLY A 59 -10.99 -12.53 -8.49
CA GLY A 59 -12.43 -12.35 -8.72
C GLY A 59 -13.08 -11.27 -7.84
N GLY A 60 -12.29 -10.47 -7.13
CA GLY A 60 -12.74 -9.31 -6.36
C GLY A 60 -12.78 -8.03 -7.19
N ASP A 61 -13.49 -7.02 -6.68
CA ASP A 61 -13.59 -5.68 -7.27
C ASP A 61 -12.55 -4.68 -6.69
N GLY A 62 -11.72 -5.15 -5.76
CA GLY A 62 -10.72 -4.34 -5.06
C GLY A 62 -11.26 -3.59 -3.84
N LEU A 63 -12.56 -3.67 -3.57
CA LEU A 63 -13.18 -3.07 -2.40
C LEU A 63 -12.97 -3.92 -1.15
N PRO A 64 -12.83 -3.29 0.03
CA PRO A 64 -12.65 -4.02 1.27
C PRO A 64 -13.89 -4.82 1.66
N HIS A 65 -13.67 -6.02 2.19
CA HIS A 65 -14.70 -6.89 2.75
C HIS A 65 -14.43 -7.14 4.23
N GLY A 66 -15.07 -6.33 5.08
CA GLY A 66 -14.97 -6.42 6.54
C GLY A 66 -14.14 -5.28 7.16
N VAL A 67 -14.27 -5.11 8.47
CA VAL A 67 -13.76 -3.94 9.22
C VAL A 67 -12.23 -3.81 9.13
N GLU A 68 -11.51 -4.93 9.16
CA GLU A 68 -10.05 -4.91 9.05
C GLU A 68 -9.59 -4.49 7.66
N ALA A 69 -10.20 -5.05 6.62
CA ALA A 69 -9.94 -4.68 5.24
C ALA A 69 -10.27 -3.20 4.99
N GLU A 70 -11.32 -2.66 5.60
CA GLU A 70 -11.68 -1.23 5.49
C GLU A 70 -10.55 -0.33 6.00
N ARG A 71 -9.99 -0.64 7.17
CA ARG A 71 -8.87 0.13 7.74
C ARG A 71 -7.63 0.06 6.86
N LEU A 72 -7.26 -1.14 6.40
CA LEU A 72 -6.10 -1.30 5.52
C LEU A 72 -6.33 -0.63 4.16
N HIS A 73 -7.56 -0.61 3.67
CA HIS A 73 -7.91 0.07 2.44
C HIS A 73 -7.75 1.60 2.56
N GLU A 74 -8.05 2.20 3.72
CA GLU A 74 -7.75 3.61 3.98
C GLU A 74 -6.24 3.89 3.90
N VAL A 75 -5.42 3.00 4.44
CA VAL A 75 -3.96 3.08 4.32
C VAL A 75 -3.51 3.00 2.86
N LEU A 76 -4.03 2.05 2.08
CA LEU A 76 -3.72 1.95 0.64
C LEU A 76 -4.15 3.20 -0.14
N ARG A 77 -5.28 3.82 0.22
CA ARG A 77 -5.72 5.09 -0.37
C ARG A 77 -4.79 6.24 -0.04
N GLU A 78 -4.30 6.32 1.20
CA GLU A 78 -3.33 7.33 1.62
C GLU A 78 -2.00 7.15 0.86
N LEU A 79 -1.52 5.92 0.71
CA LEU A 79 -0.32 5.62 -0.06
C LEU A 79 -0.45 6.07 -1.52
N LEU A 80 -1.57 5.74 -2.17
CA LEU A 80 -1.85 6.16 -3.54
C LEU A 80 -2.00 7.69 -3.65
N GLY A 81 -2.67 8.32 -2.69
CA GLY A 81 -2.89 9.76 -2.62
C GLY A 81 -1.59 10.54 -2.46
N CYS A 82 -0.73 10.12 -1.52
CA CYS A 82 0.56 10.74 -1.27
C CYS A 82 1.51 10.57 -2.47
N GLY A 83 1.66 9.34 -2.97
CA GLY A 83 2.50 9.06 -4.14
C GLY A 83 2.06 9.84 -5.38
N SER A 84 0.77 9.78 -5.73
CA SER A 84 0.25 10.51 -6.89
C SER A 84 0.23 12.02 -6.69
N GLY A 85 0.08 12.50 -5.46
CA GLY A 85 0.17 13.90 -5.09
C GLY A 85 1.55 14.48 -5.36
N PHE A 86 2.61 13.74 -5.03
CA PHE A 86 3.99 14.15 -5.31
C PHE A 86 4.23 14.24 -6.82
N GLN A 87 3.86 13.20 -7.57
CA GLN A 87 4.03 13.15 -9.02
C GLN A 87 3.24 14.26 -9.73
N ALA A 88 2.08 14.62 -9.20
CA ALA A 88 1.26 15.74 -9.67
C ALA A 88 1.72 17.11 -9.13
N ARG A 89 2.86 17.20 -8.44
CA ARG A 89 3.42 18.43 -7.86
C ARG A 89 2.49 19.12 -6.86
N ARG A 90 1.59 18.36 -6.21
CA ARG A 90 0.67 18.84 -5.16
C ARG A 90 1.27 18.74 -3.76
N CYS A 91 2.31 17.93 -3.57
CA CYS A 91 3.08 17.85 -2.33
C CYS A 91 4.58 17.73 -2.62
N ASP A 92 5.41 17.89 -1.57
CA ASP A 92 6.86 17.83 -1.64
C ASP A 92 7.44 16.55 -0.99
N ALA A 93 8.75 16.38 -1.07
CA ALA A 93 9.43 15.22 -0.50
C ALA A 93 9.30 15.14 1.03
N ALA A 94 9.16 16.29 1.71
CA ALA A 94 8.94 16.32 3.16
C ALA A 94 7.56 15.76 3.54
N CYS A 95 6.54 15.99 2.70
CA CYS A 95 5.24 15.37 2.84
C CYS A 95 5.32 13.85 2.71
N VAL A 96 6.01 13.35 1.69
CA VAL A 96 6.24 11.90 1.51
C VAL A 96 6.98 11.31 2.70
N ALA A 97 8.03 11.98 3.19
CA ALA A 97 8.78 11.57 4.37
C ALA A 97 7.91 11.41 5.62
N ARG A 98 6.99 12.35 5.89
CA ARG A 98 6.07 12.23 7.04
C ARG A 98 5.17 11.00 6.93
N THR A 99 4.61 10.73 5.75
CA THR A 99 3.81 9.52 5.51
C THR A 99 4.65 8.27 5.74
N ILE A 100 5.86 8.21 5.18
CA ILE A 100 6.72 7.03 5.32
C ILE A 100 7.19 6.81 6.76
N THR A 101 7.48 7.87 7.52
CA THR A 101 7.78 7.75 8.96
C THR A 101 6.62 7.09 9.69
N PHE A 102 5.38 7.54 9.46
CA PHE A 102 4.20 6.93 10.06
C PHE A 102 4.04 5.46 9.64
N MET A 103 4.22 5.15 8.36
CA MET A 103 4.10 3.78 7.85
C MET A 103 5.13 2.83 8.46
N VAL A 104 6.38 3.27 8.58
CA VAL A 104 7.46 2.45 9.17
C VAL A 104 7.26 2.25 10.67
N ASP A 105 6.74 3.25 11.38
CA ASP A 105 6.45 3.15 12.82
C ASP A 105 5.27 2.19 13.09
N GLU A 106 4.19 2.31 12.32
CA GLU A 106 2.97 1.53 12.52
C GLU A 106 3.07 0.09 11.99
N PHE A 107 3.75 -0.12 10.87
CA PHE A 107 3.78 -1.41 10.16
C PHE A 107 5.17 -2.04 10.04
N GLY A 108 6.21 -1.39 10.57
CA GLY A 108 7.56 -1.93 10.60
C GLY A 108 7.66 -3.17 11.49
N ALA A 109 8.56 -4.09 11.13
CA ALA A 109 8.93 -5.18 12.04
C ALA A 109 9.71 -4.59 13.22
N HIS A 110 9.13 -4.68 14.42
CA HIS A 110 9.80 -4.33 15.69
C HIS A 110 10.79 -5.41 16.12
#